data_AF-A0A660Y3E5-F1
#
_entry.id   AF-A0A660Y3E5-F1
#
_cell.length_a   1.000
_cell.length_b   1.000
_cell.length_c   1.000
_cell.angle_alpha   90.00
_cell.angle_beta   90.00
_cell.angle_gamma   90.00
#
_symmetry.space_group_name_H-M   'P 1'
#
loop_
_entity.id
_entity.type
_entity.pdbx_description
1 polymer ?
#
loop_
_entity_poly.entity_id
_entity_poly.type
_entity_poly.pdbx_seq_one_letter_code
_entity_poly.pdbx_strand_id
1 'polypeptide(L)'
;MRLKGLLTGAFALLILTSGCKLFGPEEEKSEVDPEASKAKTEEAGRALEDALGRIKPQAPPQEALKELDLTYARDLYREAVELDPSNSRAHFGMAVTELLMLLQNERVQEVMDSLSYYLEKFPVGSPVDAAVRSPIAFYRMAKRAWPPGSAKLAVFKVSDVQKVVEEEVLPAIGRVLKHLEEVEKDPEFKIYVPTESLKPAVKGMAEGMKEGEFPPLPPPEVPDVDSVEVDLGEVYVLDAQVRLFRALLLILTAYNLDFDYEGSYEFFNVESDSLKLAYLYYLDRNSSFLTLRSEDNPSKAKDDILTALGKFEDAVAFIRSEDDPQEDDLIAKKDLEALDEEISPDEETPEFLRDVETIEDLISKVRKLVTEPIPVREDFDHDGEDEELLVNLSVWFDHPPKDLKALLPYHKWNPENFGNDNFFDDLVLTDAQLNPLGMGDPPFVLPDPSFGGIFPQFTSNEEFLSFFGLPLTSGPLPVDPLNRSGEGPPLLSSAGRTK
;
A
#
# COMPACT_ATOMS: atom_id res chain seq x y z
N MET A 1 -22.20 1.22 -12.51
CA MET A 1 -21.50 0.79 -13.77
C MET A 1 -20.66 1.93 -14.37
N ARG A 2 -20.18 2.87 -13.52
CA ARG A 2 -19.30 4.00 -13.91
C ARG A 2 -18.13 4.28 -12.93
N LEU A 3 -17.97 3.51 -11.84
CA LEU A 3 -16.84 3.54 -10.88
C LEU A 3 -15.38 3.36 -11.40
N LYS A 4 -15.12 3.37 -12.71
CA LYS A 4 -13.90 2.70 -13.24
C LYS A 4 -12.85 3.60 -13.90
N GLY A 5 -12.99 4.93 -13.79
CA GLY A 5 -12.01 5.90 -14.32
C GLY A 5 -11.12 6.59 -13.28
N LEU A 6 -11.62 6.80 -12.05
CA LEU A 6 -11.02 7.75 -11.09
C LEU A 6 -9.68 7.31 -10.47
N LEU A 7 -9.46 6.01 -10.28
CA LEU A 7 -8.20 5.50 -9.70
C LEU A 7 -7.04 5.37 -10.73
N THR A 8 -7.33 5.61 -12.00
CA THR A 8 -6.37 5.53 -13.12
C THR A 8 -6.00 6.92 -13.68
N GLY A 9 -6.72 7.97 -13.31
CA GLY A 9 -6.56 9.32 -13.87
C GLY A 9 -5.31 10.08 -13.42
N ALA A 10 -4.83 9.84 -12.19
CA ALA A 10 -3.71 10.59 -11.61
C ALA A 10 -2.33 10.32 -12.28
N PHE A 11 -2.24 9.33 -13.18
CA PHE A 11 -0.98 8.99 -13.87
C PHE A 11 -0.98 9.32 -15.37
N ALA A 12 -2.11 9.80 -15.93
CA ALA A 12 -2.22 10.08 -17.36
C ALA A 12 -2.03 11.57 -17.72
N LEU A 13 -1.88 12.46 -16.74
CA LEU A 13 -2.23 13.87 -16.93
C LEU A 13 -1.06 14.84 -16.73
N LEU A 14 -0.29 15.17 -17.78
CA LEU A 14 0.89 16.05 -17.61
C LEU A 14 1.48 16.63 -18.90
N ILE A 15 0.84 17.63 -19.52
CA ILE A 15 1.36 18.25 -20.77
C ILE A 15 1.07 19.76 -20.80
N LEU A 16 1.91 20.59 -21.44
CA LEU A 16 2.06 22.02 -21.13
C LEU A 16 1.65 23.00 -22.24
N THR A 17 1.49 24.27 -21.83
CA THR A 17 1.03 25.44 -22.61
C THR A 17 2.16 26.22 -23.32
N SER A 18 1.82 26.94 -24.40
CA SER A 18 2.75 27.67 -25.30
C SER A 18 2.56 29.21 -25.35
N GLY A 19 3.66 30.00 -25.45
CA GLY A 19 3.65 31.40 -25.94
C GLY A 19 4.97 32.22 -25.91
N CYS A 20 5.78 32.18 -26.98
CA CYS A 20 6.95 33.03 -27.44
C CYS A 20 7.20 34.45 -26.83
N LYS A 21 8.41 35.06 -26.63
CA LYS A 21 9.71 35.11 -27.37
C LYS A 21 10.86 35.92 -26.63
N LEU A 22 12.09 35.34 -26.55
CA LEU A 22 13.47 35.83 -26.88
C LEU A 22 14.35 36.84 -26.05
N PHE A 23 15.53 36.32 -25.58
CA PHE A 23 16.91 36.86 -25.31
C PHE A 23 17.14 37.94 -24.21
N GLY A 24 18.22 37.99 -23.40
CA GLY A 24 19.59 37.41 -23.34
C GLY A 24 20.36 38.03 -22.13
N PRO A 25 21.68 37.81 -21.94
CA PRO A 25 22.28 37.34 -20.67
C PRO A 25 23.05 38.38 -19.82
N GLU A 26 23.23 38.11 -18.52
CA GLU A 26 24.51 37.83 -17.80
C GLU A 26 24.41 38.08 -16.28
N GLU A 27 25.04 37.15 -15.56
CA GLU A 27 25.09 36.87 -14.11
C GLU A 27 25.37 38.05 -13.16
N GLU A 28 24.67 38.08 -12.00
CA GLU A 28 25.29 38.14 -10.66
C GLU A 28 24.23 38.02 -9.53
N LYS A 29 24.44 37.06 -8.59
CA LYS A 29 23.74 36.80 -7.31
C LYS A 29 22.20 36.73 -7.40
N SER A 30 21.58 35.59 -7.06
CA SER A 30 20.11 35.40 -7.15
C SER A 30 19.32 36.35 -6.24
N GLU A 31 19.16 37.59 -6.71
CA GLU A 31 17.95 38.36 -6.57
C GLU A 31 16.83 37.49 -7.18
N VAL A 32 15.73 37.34 -6.45
CA VAL A 32 14.57 36.59 -6.93
C VAL A 32 14.18 37.16 -8.30
N ASP A 33 14.15 36.32 -9.33
CA ASP A 33 13.84 36.70 -10.71
C ASP A 33 12.64 35.87 -11.21
N PRO A 34 11.41 36.34 -10.92
CA PRO A 34 10.19 35.61 -11.28
C PRO A 34 10.01 35.43 -12.79
N GLU A 35 10.46 36.40 -13.60
CA GLU A 35 10.31 36.33 -15.06
C GLU A 35 11.28 35.31 -15.66
N ALA A 36 12.54 35.28 -15.20
CA ALA A 36 13.48 34.24 -15.61
C ALA A 36 13.05 32.85 -15.11
N SER A 37 12.55 32.76 -13.87
CA SER A 37 12.00 31.53 -13.30
C SER A 37 10.82 30.99 -14.13
N LYS A 38 9.88 31.86 -14.47
CA LYS A 38 8.74 31.50 -15.32
C LYS A 38 9.19 31.04 -16.70
N ALA A 39 10.09 31.76 -17.36
CA ALA A 39 10.63 31.37 -18.65
C ALA A 39 11.31 29.99 -18.61
N LYS A 40 12.05 29.70 -17.52
CA LYS A 40 12.67 28.39 -17.28
C LYS A 40 11.66 27.29 -17.04
N THR A 41 10.60 27.58 -16.30
CA THR A 41 9.48 26.65 -16.07
C THR A 41 8.81 26.25 -17.38
N GLU A 42 8.58 27.22 -18.27
CA GLU A 42 7.99 26.98 -19.59
C GLU A 42 8.92 26.20 -20.53
N GLU A 43 10.22 26.43 -20.43
CA GLU A 43 11.23 25.63 -21.14
C GLU A 43 11.27 24.19 -20.62
N ALA A 44 11.27 24.01 -19.30
CA ALA A 44 11.27 22.71 -18.64
C ALA A 44 10.05 21.88 -19.04
N GLY A 45 8.88 22.52 -19.08
CA GLY A 45 7.66 21.89 -19.53
C GLY A 45 7.76 21.34 -20.95
N ARG A 46 8.19 22.17 -21.90
CA ARG A 46 8.37 21.73 -23.30
C ARG A 46 9.37 20.58 -23.41
N ALA A 47 10.45 20.63 -22.64
CA ALA A 47 11.42 19.54 -22.60
C ALA A 47 10.80 18.22 -22.10
N LEU A 48 9.97 18.29 -21.06
CA LEU A 48 9.25 17.13 -20.52
C LEU A 48 8.25 16.59 -21.54
N GLU A 49 7.45 17.45 -22.17
CA GLU A 49 6.50 17.08 -23.23
C GLU A 49 7.21 16.43 -24.42
N ASP A 50 8.29 17.04 -24.91
CA ASP A 50 9.08 16.49 -26.02
C ASP A 50 9.67 15.12 -25.67
N ALA A 51 10.06 14.90 -24.42
CA ALA A 51 10.50 13.59 -23.95
C ALA A 51 9.34 12.58 -23.99
N LEU A 52 8.21 12.90 -23.34
CA LEU A 52 7.03 12.04 -23.26
C LEU A 52 6.43 11.74 -24.63
N GLY A 53 6.39 12.70 -25.55
CA GLY A 53 5.89 12.53 -26.91
C GLY A 53 6.74 11.59 -27.78
N ARG A 54 7.97 11.26 -27.37
CA ARG A 54 8.82 10.26 -28.04
C ARG A 54 8.47 8.83 -27.64
N ILE A 55 7.64 8.64 -26.61
CA ILE A 55 7.12 7.33 -26.25
C ILE A 55 6.30 6.80 -27.42
N LYS A 56 6.76 5.70 -28.01
CA LYS A 56 5.99 5.02 -29.06
C LYS A 56 4.74 4.42 -28.40
N PRO A 57 3.53 4.68 -28.93
CA PRO A 57 2.28 4.16 -28.36
C PRO A 57 2.26 2.63 -28.16
N GLN A 58 3.03 1.92 -28.98
CA GLN A 58 3.18 0.47 -28.99
C GLN A 58 4.43 -0.05 -28.26
N ALA A 59 5.29 0.84 -27.72
CA ALA A 59 6.42 0.40 -26.92
C ALA A 59 5.91 -0.11 -25.56
N PRO A 60 6.46 -1.22 -25.04
CA PRO A 60 6.23 -1.62 -23.66
C PRO A 60 6.54 -0.42 -22.75
N PRO A 61 5.71 -0.11 -21.74
CA PRO A 61 5.91 1.08 -20.92
C PRO A 61 7.30 1.16 -20.24
N GLN A 62 7.98 0.03 -20.04
CA GLN A 62 9.38 -0.03 -19.59
C GLN A 62 10.40 0.57 -20.59
N GLU A 63 10.30 0.20 -21.87
CA GLU A 63 11.20 0.73 -22.92
C GLU A 63 10.88 2.20 -23.17
N ALA A 64 9.59 2.54 -23.15
CA ALA A 64 9.12 3.91 -23.21
C ALA A 64 9.72 4.77 -22.10
N LEU A 65 9.61 4.34 -20.83
CA LEU A 65 10.13 5.09 -19.69
C LEU A 65 11.67 5.10 -19.64
N LYS A 66 12.37 4.02 -20.02
CA LYS A 66 13.85 3.99 -20.06
C LYS A 66 14.43 4.90 -21.14
N GLU A 67 13.72 5.09 -22.26
CA GLU A 67 14.16 5.96 -23.36
C GLU A 67 13.92 7.46 -23.07
N LEU A 68 13.17 7.80 -22.01
CA LEU A 68 12.95 9.18 -21.61
C LEU A 68 14.19 9.77 -20.93
N ASP A 69 14.82 10.75 -21.56
CA ASP A 69 15.77 11.62 -20.85
C ASP A 69 15.01 12.76 -20.18
N LEU A 70 14.77 12.60 -18.88
CA LEU A 70 14.09 13.61 -18.03
C LEU A 70 15.08 14.57 -17.36
N THR A 71 16.39 14.35 -17.53
CA THR A 71 17.45 15.10 -16.83
C THR A 71 17.38 16.58 -17.18
N TYR A 72 17.19 16.88 -18.47
CA TYR A 72 17.13 18.27 -18.95
C TYR A 72 15.92 19.01 -18.39
N ALA A 73 14.73 18.39 -18.40
CA ALA A 73 13.52 18.98 -17.83
C ALA A 73 13.66 19.22 -16.32
N ARG A 74 14.17 18.24 -15.58
CA ARG A 74 14.44 18.37 -14.13
C ARG A 74 15.39 19.52 -13.84
N ASP A 75 16.49 19.63 -14.58
CA ASP A 75 17.50 20.66 -14.35
C ASP A 75 16.94 22.07 -14.59
N LEU A 76 16.10 22.24 -15.63
CA LEU A 76 15.41 23.50 -15.89
C LEU A 76 14.37 23.86 -14.81
N TYR A 77 13.59 22.88 -14.32
CA TYR A 77 12.67 23.12 -13.20
C TYR A 77 13.42 23.47 -11.91
N ARG A 78 14.56 22.82 -11.63
CA ARG A 78 15.42 23.16 -10.49
C ARG A 78 15.95 24.59 -10.60
N GLU A 79 16.47 24.98 -11.77
CA GLU A 79 16.91 26.36 -12.02
C GLU A 79 15.77 27.36 -11.83
N ALA A 80 14.56 27.04 -12.27
CA ALA A 80 13.39 27.89 -12.05
C ALA A 80 13.10 28.08 -10.55
N VAL A 81 13.13 27.01 -9.75
CA VAL A 81 12.97 27.06 -8.29
C VAL A 81 14.09 27.87 -7.62
N GLU A 82 15.32 27.79 -8.12
CA GLU A 82 16.45 28.58 -7.59
C GLU A 82 16.30 30.08 -7.89
N LEU A 83 15.74 30.42 -9.05
CA LEU A 83 15.46 31.80 -9.48
C LEU A 83 14.27 32.41 -8.74
N ASP A 84 13.23 31.62 -8.47
CA ASP A 84 12.07 32.02 -7.68
C ASP A 84 11.54 30.82 -6.86
N PRO A 85 11.89 30.75 -5.56
CA PRO A 85 11.42 29.68 -4.67
C PRO A 85 9.91 29.68 -4.41
N SER A 86 9.16 30.70 -4.87
CA SER A 86 7.70 30.75 -4.75
C SER A 86 6.99 30.32 -6.04
N ASN A 87 7.72 29.96 -7.09
CA ASN A 87 7.14 29.52 -8.35
C ASN A 87 6.49 28.13 -8.22
N SER A 88 5.19 28.13 -7.94
CA SER A 88 4.34 26.94 -7.76
C SER A 88 4.37 26.01 -8.97
N ARG A 89 4.39 26.54 -10.19
CA ARG A 89 4.48 25.73 -11.43
C ARG A 89 5.82 25.02 -11.57
N ALA A 90 6.92 25.67 -11.19
CA ALA A 90 8.23 25.02 -11.18
C ALA A 90 8.29 23.90 -10.14
N HIS A 91 7.69 24.11 -8.97
CA HIS A 91 7.56 23.10 -7.93
C HIS A 91 6.69 21.91 -8.36
N PHE A 92 5.54 22.15 -8.98
CA PHE A 92 4.71 21.09 -9.54
C PHE A 92 5.47 20.26 -10.58
N GLY A 93 6.17 20.94 -11.50
CA GLY A 93 7.03 20.30 -12.50
C GLY A 93 8.15 19.44 -11.89
N MET A 94 8.78 19.93 -10.82
CA MET A 94 9.77 19.16 -10.05
C MET A 94 9.17 17.90 -9.42
N ALA A 95 8.03 18.03 -8.74
CA ALA A 95 7.36 16.90 -8.07
C ALA A 95 7.08 15.76 -9.05
N VAL A 96 6.51 16.11 -10.19
CA VAL A 96 6.20 15.16 -11.26
C VAL A 96 7.46 14.54 -11.85
N THR A 97 8.45 15.37 -12.20
CA THR A 97 9.65 14.87 -12.86
C THR A 97 10.40 13.91 -11.96
N GLU A 98 10.47 14.19 -10.64
CA GLU A 98 11.06 13.29 -9.65
C GLU A 98 10.30 11.97 -9.53
N LEU A 99 8.96 11.97 -9.59
CA LEU A 99 8.16 10.73 -9.61
C LEU A 99 8.47 9.87 -10.84
N LEU A 100 8.54 10.49 -12.03
CA LEU A 100 8.87 9.77 -13.26
C LEU A 100 10.30 9.23 -13.24
N MET A 101 11.26 10.01 -12.74
CA MET A 101 12.66 9.59 -12.61
C MET A 101 12.85 8.49 -11.58
N LEU A 102 12.04 8.44 -10.52
CA LEU A 102 12.03 7.33 -9.57
C LEU A 102 11.71 6.00 -10.27
N LEU A 103 10.77 6.01 -11.22
CA LEU A 103 10.43 4.83 -12.03
C LEU A 103 11.56 4.42 -12.99
N GLN A 104 12.52 5.31 -13.28
CA GLN A 104 13.70 5.04 -14.11
C GLN A 104 14.90 4.52 -13.31
N ASN A 105 14.85 4.56 -11.98
CA ASN A 105 15.98 4.15 -11.14
C ASN A 105 16.27 2.66 -11.30
N GLU A 106 17.47 2.31 -11.79
CA GLU A 106 17.85 0.93 -12.09
C GLU A 106 17.71 0.00 -10.88
N ARG A 107 18.09 0.44 -9.67
CA ARG A 107 17.97 -0.38 -8.45
C ARG A 107 16.51 -0.65 -8.09
N VAL A 108 15.65 0.36 -8.23
CA VAL A 108 14.20 0.22 -8.01
C VAL A 108 13.61 -0.77 -9.01
N GLN A 109 14.00 -0.65 -10.28
CA GLN A 109 13.57 -1.55 -11.34
C GLN A 109 13.98 -3.01 -11.10
N GLU A 110 15.25 -3.26 -10.75
CA GLU A 110 15.76 -4.61 -10.46
C GLU A 110 15.00 -5.30 -9.32
N VAL A 111 14.68 -4.55 -8.27
CA VAL A 111 13.90 -5.04 -7.13
C VAL A 111 12.46 -5.35 -7.52
N MET A 112 11.83 -4.47 -8.30
CA MET A 112 10.44 -4.65 -8.77
C MET A 112 10.31 -5.84 -9.73
N ASP A 113 11.27 -6.03 -10.64
CA ASP A 113 11.40 -7.22 -11.47
C ASP A 113 11.43 -8.49 -10.62
N SER A 114 12.27 -8.49 -9.59
CA SER A 114 12.44 -9.65 -8.72
C SER A 114 11.15 -9.96 -7.94
N LEU A 115 10.49 -8.95 -7.35
CA LEU A 115 9.20 -9.09 -6.67
C LEU A 115 8.12 -9.69 -7.57
N SER A 116 8.03 -9.20 -8.83
CA SER A 116 7.01 -9.63 -9.78
C SER A 116 7.08 -11.13 -10.08
N TYR A 117 8.30 -11.68 -10.23
CA TYR A 117 8.56 -13.09 -10.49
C TYR A 117 8.06 -14.01 -9.36
N TYR A 118 8.22 -13.61 -8.09
CA TYR A 118 7.73 -14.40 -6.96
C TYR A 118 6.21 -14.27 -6.78
N LEU A 119 5.66 -13.07 -6.93
CA LEU A 119 4.24 -12.81 -6.74
C LEU A 119 3.35 -13.45 -7.82
N GLU A 120 3.88 -13.68 -9.02
CA GLU A 120 3.20 -14.47 -10.07
C GLU A 120 2.94 -15.94 -9.69
N LYS A 121 3.62 -16.46 -8.66
CA LYS A 121 3.44 -17.85 -8.19
C LYS A 121 2.41 -17.98 -7.05
N PHE A 122 1.87 -16.88 -6.53
CA PHE A 122 0.89 -16.91 -5.44
C PHE A 122 -0.55 -16.77 -5.98
N PRO A 123 -1.46 -17.74 -5.70
CA PRO A 123 -2.88 -17.60 -6.00
C PRO A 123 -3.52 -16.64 -4.98
N VAL A 124 -3.80 -15.40 -5.36
CA VAL A 124 -4.44 -14.44 -4.46
C VAL A 124 -5.96 -14.49 -4.65
N GLY A 125 -6.68 -14.89 -3.60
CA GLY A 125 -8.14 -14.80 -3.54
C GLY A 125 -8.61 -14.55 -2.11
N SER A 126 -9.21 -13.39 -1.85
CA SER A 126 -10.11 -13.09 -0.71
C SER A 126 -10.51 -11.59 -0.71
N PRO A 127 -11.71 -11.20 -0.22
CA PRO A 127 -12.20 -9.82 -0.17
C PRO A 127 -11.36 -8.78 0.60
N VAL A 128 -10.38 -9.18 1.43
CA VAL A 128 -9.33 -8.27 1.97
C VAL A 128 -8.49 -7.66 0.83
N ASP A 129 -8.42 -8.33 -0.32
CA ASP A 129 -7.76 -7.89 -1.56
C ASP A 129 -8.50 -6.71 -2.27
N ALA A 130 -9.65 -6.29 -1.73
CA ALA A 130 -10.38 -5.08 -2.15
C ALA A 130 -10.02 -3.86 -1.29
N ALA A 131 -9.79 -4.03 0.02
CA ALA A 131 -9.43 -2.93 0.94
C ALA A 131 -8.00 -2.40 0.72
N VAL A 132 -7.10 -3.21 0.17
CA VAL A 132 -5.70 -2.86 -0.14
C VAL A 132 -5.54 -2.17 -1.51
N ARG A 133 -6.63 -1.80 -2.20
CA ARG A 133 -6.62 -1.31 -3.59
C ARG A 133 -6.19 0.15 -3.82
N SER A 134 -5.60 0.87 -2.87
CA SER A 134 -4.94 2.15 -3.17
C SER A 134 -3.44 1.98 -3.50
N PRO A 135 -2.64 1.23 -2.69
CA PRO A 135 -1.24 0.96 -3.04
C PRO A 135 -1.04 -0.26 -3.96
N ILE A 136 -1.88 -1.29 -3.86
CA ILE A 136 -1.81 -2.43 -4.78
C ILE A 136 -2.36 -2.05 -6.16
N ALA A 137 -3.23 -1.05 -6.29
CA ALA A 137 -3.58 -0.52 -7.60
C ALA A 137 -2.41 0.24 -8.23
N PHE A 138 -1.65 1.03 -7.47
CA PHE A 138 -0.38 1.61 -7.93
C PHE A 138 0.63 0.52 -8.29
N TYR A 139 0.81 -0.50 -7.45
CA TYR A 139 1.65 -1.68 -7.76
C TYR A 139 1.13 -2.46 -8.98
N ARG A 140 -0.18 -2.66 -9.16
CA ARG A 140 -0.78 -3.35 -10.31
C ARG A 140 -0.72 -2.50 -11.58
N MET A 141 -0.79 -1.18 -11.47
CA MET A 141 -0.57 -0.22 -12.56
C MET A 141 0.91 -0.21 -12.96
N ALA A 142 1.82 -0.10 -12.00
CA ALA A 142 3.27 -0.23 -12.20
C ALA A 142 3.63 -1.62 -12.74
N LYS A 143 3.01 -2.70 -12.25
CA LYS A 143 3.18 -4.09 -12.73
C LYS A 143 2.58 -4.32 -14.11
N ARG A 144 1.45 -3.68 -14.48
CA ARG A 144 0.89 -3.79 -15.84
C ARG A 144 1.67 -2.98 -16.87
N ALA A 145 2.33 -1.91 -16.43
CA ALA A 145 3.36 -1.21 -17.20
C ALA A 145 4.66 -2.04 -17.35
N TRP A 146 4.72 -3.26 -16.80
CA TRP A 146 5.96 -3.99 -16.54
C TRP A 146 5.86 -5.48 -16.96
N PRO A 147 6.46 -5.92 -18.08
CA PRO A 147 6.55 -7.34 -18.40
C PRO A 147 7.43 -8.13 -17.41
N PRO A 148 7.21 -9.44 -17.26
CA PRO A 148 8.10 -10.32 -16.51
C PRO A 148 9.47 -10.35 -17.20
N GLY A 149 10.44 -9.67 -16.60
CA GLY A 149 11.83 -9.80 -17.00
C GLY A 149 12.28 -11.24 -16.84
N SER A 150 13.07 -11.74 -17.78
CA SER A 150 13.87 -12.95 -17.61
C SER A 150 14.98 -12.69 -16.59
N ALA A 151 14.62 -12.34 -15.35
CA ALA A 151 15.57 -12.17 -14.27
C ALA A 151 16.18 -13.54 -13.99
N LYS A 152 17.50 -13.65 -14.20
CA LYS A 152 18.27 -14.77 -13.68
C LYS A 152 18.04 -14.83 -12.18
N LEU A 153 17.86 -16.04 -11.63
CA LEU A 153 17.81 -16.30 -10.20
C LEU A 153 19.01 -15.63 -9.50
N ALA A 154 18.79 -14.45 -8.96
CA ALA A 154 19.50 -13.99 -7.79
C ALA A 154 18.59 -14.33 -6.61
N VAL A 155 19.17 -14.90 -5.56
CA VAL A 155 18.49 -15.10 -4.29
C VAL A 155 17.85 -13.77 -3.89
N PHE A 156 16.53 -13.73 -3.82
CA PHE A 156 15.77 -12.51 -3.58
C PHE A 156 15.65 -12.30 -2.08
N LYS A 157 16.37 -11.31 -1.54
CA LYS A 157 16.26 -10.93 -0.13
C LYS A 157 15.24 -9.83 0.05
N VAL A 158 14.32 -9.98 0.99
CA VAL A 158 13.37 -8.90 1.29
C VAL A 158 14.10 -7.70 1.90
N SER A 159 15.19 -7.91 2.64
CA SER A 159 16.06 -6.84 3.11
C SER A 159 16.71 -6.04 1.98
N ASP A 160 17.02 -6.63 0.83
CA ASP A 160 17.54 -5.89 -0.32
C ASP A 160 16.47 -4.97 -0.92
N VAL A 161 15.22 -5.43 -0.98
CA VAL A 161 14.06 -4.61 -1.37
C VAL A 161 13.87 -3.45 -0.40
N GLN A 162 13.83 -3.75 0.88
CA GLN A 162 13.62 -2.75 1.93
C GLN A 162 14.75 -1.73 1.94
N LYS A 163 16.00 -2.14 1.68
CA LYS A 163 17.14 -1.25 1.54
C LYS A 163 17.00 -0.32 0.32
N VAL A 164 16.58 -0.81 -0.83
CA VAL A 164 16.32 0.05 -2.01
C VAL A 164 15.18 1.03 -1.71
N VAL A 165 14.12 0.59 -1.02
CA VAL A 165 13.05 1.47 -0.58
C VAL A 165 13.57 2.57 0.34
N GLU A 166 14.39 2.23 1.33
CA GLU A 166 14.95 3.17 2.30
C GLU A 166 15.96 4.16 1.70
N GLU A 167 16.83 3.70 0.79
CA GLU A 167 17.92 4.50 0.22
C GLU A 167 17.52 5.32 -1.00
N GLU A 168 16.58 4.82 -1.82
CA GLU A 168 16.24 5.41 -3.12
C GLU A 168 14.81 5.98 -3.12
N VAL A 169 13.84 5.16 -2.72
CA VAL A 169 12.41 5.46 -2.91
C VAL A 169 11.91 6.48 -1.89
N LEU A 170 12.09 6.22 -0.59
CA LEU A 170 11.62 7.12 0.47
C LEU A 170 12.23 8.54 0.37
N PRO A 171 13.53 8.72 0.09
CA PRO A 171 14.10 10.05 -0.10
C PRO A 171 13.56 10.77 -1.34
N ALA A 172 13.31 10.05 -2.44
CA ALA A 172 12.70 10.63 -3.64
C ALA A 172 11.27 11.11 -3.37
N ILE A 173 10.45 10.28 -2.74
CA ILE A 173 9.09 10.65 -2.32
C ILE A 173 9.12 11.84 -1.35
N GLY A 174 10.09 11.88 -0.43
CA GLY A 174 10.27 13.03 0.46
C GLY A 174 10.53 14.35 -0.29
N ARG A 175 11.27 14.33 -1.40
CA ARG A 175 11.45 15.52 -2.25
C ARG A 175 10.18 15.90 -3.00
N VAL A 176 9.45 14.92 -3.54
CA VAL A 176 8.17 15.12 -4.24
C VAL A 176 7.19 15.85 -3.32
N LEU A 177 6.97 15.32 -2.11
CA LEU A 177 6.04 15.91 -1.15
C LEU A 177 6.44 17.33 -0.73
N LYS A 178 7.73 17.58 -0.54
CA LYS A 178 8.22 18.94 -0.25
C LYS A 178 7.86 19.91 -1.38
N HIS A 179 7.93 19.47 -2.64
CA HIS A 179 7.55 20.32 -3.76
C HIS A 179 6.04 20.54 -3.84
N LEU A 180 5.23 19.50 -3.65
CA LEU A 180 3.77 19.63 -3.59
C LEU A 180 3.34 20.60 -2.48
N GLU A 181 3.93 20.50 -1.28
CA GLU A 181 3.70 21.44 -0.18
C GLU A 181 4.04 22.92 -0.52
N GLU A 182 4.96 23.17 -1.45
CA GLU A 182 5.22 24.53 -1.95
C GLU A 182 4.16 24.98 -2.98
N VAL A 183 3.66 24.07 -3.81
CA VAL A 183 2.54 24.35 -4.75
C VAL A 183 1.30 24.78 -3.96
N GLU A 184 1.01 24.08 -2.87
CA GLU A 184 -0.19 24.32 -2.05
C GLU A 184 -0.25 25.68 -1.37
N LYS A 185 0.87 26.43 -1.33
CA LYS A 185 0.91 27.79 -0.80
C LYS A 185 0.38 28.82 -1.80
N ASP A 186 0.18 28.42 -3.06
CA ASP A 186 -0.39 29.24 -4.12
C ASP A 186 -1.89 28.88 -4.33
N PRO A 187 -2.83 29.63 -3.73
CA PRO A 187 -4.26 29.36 -3.84
C PRO A 187 -4.81 29.60 -5.26
N GLU A 188 -4.03 30.23 -6.14
CA GLU A 188 -4.40 30.47 -7.54
C GLU A 188 -3.70 29.49 -8.50
N PHE A 189 -3.07 28.43 -7.98
CA PHE A 189 -2.39 27.43 -8.80
C PHE A 189 -3.36 26.79 -9.80
N LYS A 190 -3.10 27.03 -11.08
CA LYS A 190 -3.81 26.44 -12.22
C LYS A 190 -2.84 26.21 -13.37
N ILE A 191 -2.92 25.04 -14.00
CA ILE A 191 -2.24 24.72 -15.26
C ILE A 191 -3.24 24.07 -16.22
N TYR A 192 -3.04 24.29 -17.52
CA TYR A 192 -3.88 23.70 -18.57
C TYR A 192 -3.08 22.70 -19.39
N VAL A 193 -3.66 21.51 -19.54
CA VAL A 193 -3.06 20.37 -20.22
C VAL A 193 -3.75 20.10 -21.55
N PRO A 194 -3.12 20.34 -22.70
CA PRO A 194 -3.76 20.13 -24.00
C PRO A 194 -4.20 18.68 -24.20
N THR A 195 -5.47 18.49 -24.56
CA THR A 195 -6.11 17.18 -24.69
C THR A 195 -5.51 16.33 -25.80
N GLU A 196 -5.10 16.95 -26.92
CA GLU A 196 -4.40 16.25 -28.01
C GLU A 196 -3.15 15.53 -27.53
N SER A 197 -2.45 16.12 -26.57
CA SER A 197 -1.22 15.56 -26.06
C SER A 197 -1.49 14.34 -25.14
N LEU A 198 -2.69 14.24 -24.54
CA LEU A 198 -3.10 13.10 -23.69
C LEU A 198 -3.48 11.85 -24.51
N LYS A 199 -3.91 12.03 -25.77
CA LYS A 199 -4.43 10.95 -26.63
C LYS A 199 -3.49 9.76 -26.80
N PRO A 200 -2.17 9.92 -27.00
CA PRO A 200 -1.26 8.78 -27.12
C PRO A 200 -1.20 7.92 -25.85
N ALA A 201 -1.16 8.54 -24.68
CA ALA A 201 -1.09 7.85 -23.38
C ALA A 201 -2.39 7.11 -23.08
N VAL A 202 -3.53 7.79 -23.22
CA VAL A 202 -4.87 7.21 -22.99
C VAL A 202 -5.16 6.06 -23.96
N LYS A 203 -4.77 6.20 -25.23
CA LYS A 203 -4.87 5.13 -26.22
C LYS A 203 -4.00 3.91 -25.86
N GLY A 204 -2.74 4.14 -25.43
CA GLY A 204 -1.86 3.07 -24.97
C GLY A 204 -2.44 2.30 -23.77
N MET A 205 -3.02 3.01 -22.79
CA MET A 205 -3.71 2.39 -21.65
C MET A 205 -4.94 1.59 -22.09
N ALA A 206 -5.78 2.16 -22.96
CA ALA A 206 -6.99 1.51 -23.47
C ALA A 206 -6.70 0.25 -24.30
N GLU A 207 -5.57 0.21 -25.02
CA GLU A 207 -5.14 -0.94 -25.82
C GLU A 207 -4.54 -2.05 -24.92
N GLY A 208 -3.85 -1.70 -23.83
CA GLY A 208 -3.36 -2.66 -22.83
C GLY A 208 -4.44 -3.34 -21.99
N MET A 209 -5.64 -2.75 -21.89
CA MET A 209 -6.78 -3.31 -21.14
C MET A 209 -7.56 -4.40 -21.88
N LYS A 210 -7.19 -4.76 -23.13
CA LYS A 210 -8.03 -5.59 -24.01
C LYS A 210 -7.87 -7.11 -23.91
N GLU A 211 -7.03 -7.67 -23.03
CA GLU A 211 -6.94 -9.14 -22.86
C GLU A 211 -7.02 -9.61 -21.40
N GLY A 212 -8.13 -10.27 -21.05
CA GLY A 212 -8.17 -11.30 -20.00
C GLY A 212 -8.58 -10.92 -18.57
N GLU A 213 -8.73 -9.65 -18.22
CA GLU A 213 -8.92 -9.26 -16.80
C GLU A 213 -10.38 -8.98 -16.42
N PHE A 214 -10.86 -9.72 -15.42
CA PHE A 214 -12.20 -9.60 -14.88
C PHE A 214 -12.19 -8.77 -13.58
N PRO A 215 -13.07 -7.77 -13.41
CA PRO A 215 -14.02 -7.24 -14.39
C PRO A 215 -13.38 -6.15 -15.28
N PRO A 216 -13.73 -6.06 -16.58
CA PRO A 216 -13.14 -5.10 -17.51
C PRO A 216 -13.37 -3.66 -17.04
N LEU A 217 -12.29 -2.91 -16.83
CA LEU A 217 -12.38 -1.45 -16.71
C LEU A 217 -12.78 -0.89 -18.09
N PRO A 218 -13.80 -0.01 -18.22
CA PRO A 218 -13.97 0.76 -19.43
C PRO A 218 -12.67 1.51 -19.68
N PRO A 219 -12.17 1.53 -20.93
CA PRO A 219 -10.97 2.26 -21.25
C PRO A 219 -11.14 3.73 -20.87
N PRO A 220 -10.09 4.39 -20.34
CA PRO A 220 -10.14 5.82 -20.07
C PRO A 220 -10.51 6.57 -21.36
N GLU A 221 -11.44 7.52 -21.27
CA GLU A 221 -11.82 8.39 -22.38
C GLU A 221 -11.10 9.72 -22.23
N VAL A 222 -10.61 10.25 -23.34
CA VAL A 222 -10.06 11.60 -23.38
C VAL A 222 -11.25 12.57 -23.43
N PRO A 223 -11.37 13.54 -22.51
CA PRO A 223 -12.46 14.52 -22.54
C PRO A 223 -12.49 15.27 -23.88
N ASP A 224 -13.67 15.55 -24.43
CA ASP A 224 -13.82 16.26 -25.71
C ASP A 224 -13.73 17.79 -25.50
N VAL A 225 -12.61 18.22 -24.91
CA VAL A 225 -12.25 19.62 -24.62
C VAL A 225 -10.86 19.92 -25.17
N ASP A 226 -10.51 21.20 -25.37
CA ASP A 226 -9.19 21.57 -25.92
C ASP A 226 -8.04 21.33 -24.93
N SER A 227 -8.30 21.52 -23.63
CA SER A 227 -7.37 21.27 -22.54
C SER A 227 -8.09 20.87 -21.27
N VAL A 228 -7.41 20.08 -20.43
CA VAL A 228 -7.84 19.72 -19.08
C VAL A 228 -7.13 20.64 -18.08
N GLU A 229 -7.88 21.19 -17.13
CA GLU A 229 -7.38 21.97 -16.02
C GLU A 229 -6.83 21.05 -14.91
N VAL A 230 -5.69 21.45 -14.34
CA VAL A 230 -5.15 20.90 -13.10
C VAL A 230 -4.96 22.06 -12.16
N ASP A 231 -5.66 22.02 -11.04
CA ASP A 231 -5.60 23.05 -10.04
C ASP A 231 -5.26 22.47 -8.68
N LEU A 232 -5.52 23.26 -7.64
CA LEU A 232 -5.16 22.91 -6.28
C LEU A 232 -5.94 21.68 -5.77
N GLY A 233 -7.15 21.42 -6.27
CA GLY A 233 -7.91 20.20 -5.99
C GLY A 233 -7.14 18.94 -6.41
N GLU A 234 -6.64 18.88 -7.64
CA GLU A 234 -5.81 17.77 -8.10
C GLU A 234 -4.48 17.67 -7.37
N VAL A 235 -3.86 18.81 -7.01
CA VAL A 235 -2.60 18.83 -6.26
C VAL A 235 -2.78 18.18 -4.89
N TYR A 236 -3.87 18.49 -4.19
CA TYR A 236 -4.19 17.85 -2.91
C TYR A 236 -4.42 16.34 -3.05
N VAL A 237 -5.12 15.90 -4.10
CA VAL A 237 -5.29 14.47 -4.37
C VAL A 237 -3.94 13.78 -4.63
N LEU A 238 -3.07 14.40 -5.41
CA LEU A 238 -1.74 13.86 -5.70
C LEU A 238 -0.87 13.78 -4.43
N ASP A 239 -0.85 14.83 -3.60
CA ASP A 239 -0.11 14.83 -2.33
C ASP A 239 -0.62 13.69 -1.42
N ALA A 240 -1.95 13.56 -1.27
CA ALA A 240 -2.57 12.50 -0.49
C ALA A 240 -2.14 11.10 -0.95
N GLN A 241 -2.18 10.84 -2.26
CA GLN A 241 -1.78 9.56 -2.85
C GLN A 241 -0.30 9.27 -2.62
N VAL A 242 0.57 10.26 -2.79
CA VAL A 242 2.02 10.12 -2.59
C VAL A 242 2.33 9.84 -1.11
N ARG A 243 1.61 10.46 -0.17
CA ARG A 243 1.74 10.16 1.27
C ARG A 243 1.24 8.77 1.62
N LEU A 244 0.08 8.33 1.11
CA LEU A 244 -0.39 6.97 1.33
C LEU A 244 0.59 5.92 0.78
N PHE A 245 1.22 6.20 -0.36
CA PHE A 245 2.29 5.35 -0.89
C PHE A 245 3.51 5.34 0.04
N ARG A 246 3.95 6.50 0.54
CA ARG A 246 5.04 6.58 1.54
C ARG A 246 4.70 5.82 2.82
N ALA A 247 3.47 5.95 3.32
CA ALA A 247 2.99 5.24 4.51
C ALA A 247 3.07 3.72 4.34
N LEU A 248 2.65 3.19 3.18
CA LEU A 248 2.78 1.76 2.90
C LEU A 248 4.25 1.32 2.95
N LEU A 249 5.15 2.08 2.31
CA LEU A 249 6.58 1.76 2.27
C LEU A 249 7.22 1.81 3.66
N LEU A 250 6.80 2.76 4.50
CA LEU A 250 7.22 2.86 5.89
C LEU A 250 6.72 1.65 6.70
N ILE A 251 5.47 1.20 6.52
CA ILE A 251 4.94 -0.02 7.16
C ILE A 251 5.75 -1.25 6.69
N LEU A 252 5.98 -1.39 5.38
CA LEU A 252 6.73 -2.50 4.79
C LEU A 252 8.17 -2.58 5.32
N THR A 253 8.79 -1.45 5.62
CA THR A 253 10.17 -1.37 6.11
C THR A 253 10.28 -1.38 7.64
N ALA A 254 9.16 -1.31 8.38
CA ALA A 254 9.17 -1.27 9.83
C ALA A 254 9.77 -2.55 10.46
N TYR A 255 9.43 -3.73 9.94
CA TYR A 255 9.83 -5.03 10.47
C TYR A 255 10.82 -5.75 9.56
N ASN A 256 11.68 -6.59 10.12
CA ASN A 256 12.49 -7.50 9.34
C ASN A 256 11.61 -8.61 8.73
N LEU A 257 11.60 -8.70 7.41
CA LEU A 257 10.81 -9.67 6.65
C LEU A 257 11.67 -10.71 5.93
N ASP A 258 12.96 -10.80 6.28
CA ASP A 258 13.86 -11.86 5.82
C ASP A 258 13.44 -13.19 6.42
N PHE A 259 12.98 -14.10 5.55
CA PHE A 259 12.45 -15.39 5.97
C PHE A 259 13.58 -16.41 6.19
N ASP A 260 14.50 -16.66 5.23
CA ASP A 260 15.63 -17.59 5.46
C ASP A 260 16.94 -16.89 5.84
N TYR A 261 17.95 -17.69 6.17
CA TYR A 261 19.31 -17.20 6.42
C TYR A 261 19.92 -16.50 5.19
N GLU A 262 19.40 -16.78 3.99
CA GLU A 262 19.72 -16.07 2.77
C GLU A 262 18.77 -14.89 2.49
N GLY A 263 17.74 -14.63 3.30
CA GLY A 263 16.68 -13.62 3.08
C GLY A 263 15.57 -14.00 2.09
N SER A 264 15.59 -15.22 1.55
CA SER A 264 14.71 -15.72 0.48
C SER A 264 13.43 -16.39 0.97
N TYR A 265 12.48 -16.55 0.04
CA TYR A 265 11.21 -17.25 0.22
C TYR A 265 11.19 -18.59 -0.53
N GLU A 266 12.34 -19.05 -1.06
CA GLU A 266 12.42 -20.32 -1.80
C GLU A 266 12.05 -21.54 -0.95
N PHE A 267 12.20 -21.41 0.36
CA PHE A 267 11.80 -22.39 1.35
C PHE A 267 10.35 -22.89 1.19
N PHE A 268 9.41 -22.05 0.72
CA PHE A 268 8.02 -22.50 0.47
C PHE A 268 7.92 -23.64 -0.55
N ASN A 269 8.94 -23.85 -1.38
CA ASN A 269 9.00 -24.92 -2.37
C ASN A 269 9.66 -26.21 -1.83
N VAL A 270 10.08 -26.25 -0.57
CA VAL A 270 10.67 -27.45 0.03
C VAL A 270 9.57 -28.49 0.23
N GLU A 271 9.71 -29.67 -0.37
CA GLU A 271 8.71 -30.75 -0.24
C GLU A 271 8.74 -31.44 1.13
N SER A 272 9.87 -31.37 1.84
CA SER A 272 10.07 -32.05 3.13
C SER A 272 9.51 -31.23 4.29
N ASP A 273 8.47 -31.74 4.96
CA ASP A 273 7.91 -31.08 6.14
C ASP A 273 8.90 -31.03 7.31
N SER A 274 9.81 -31.99 7.45
CA SER A 274 10.84 -31.96 8.52
C SER A 274 11.84 -30.82 8.32
N LEU A 275 12.19 -30.54 7.05
CA LEU A 275 12.96 -29.34 6.72
C LEU A 275 12.12 -28.09 6.96
N LYS A 276 10.80 -28.15 6.72
CA LYS A 276 9.91 -27.02 7.04
C LYS A 276 9.90 -26.69 8.52
N LEU A 277 9.79 -27.70 9.37
CA LEU A 277 9.76 -27.55 10.83
C LEU A 277 11.09 -27.07 11.39
N ALA A 278 12.20 -27.65 10.94
CA ALA A 278 13.54 -27.20 11.32
C ALA A 278 13.75 -25.70 11.04
N TYR A 279 13.13 -25.21 9.98
CA TYR A 279 13.22 -23.84 9.57
C TYR A 279 12.25 -22.90 10.28
N LEU A 280 10.99 -23.31 10.51
CA LEU A 280 10.08 -22.57 11.39
C LEU A 280 10.67 -22.42 12.80
N TYR A 281 11.32 -23.47 13.31
CA TYR A 281 12.10 -23.41 14.53
C TYR A 281 13.25 -22.39 14.46
N TYR A 282 13.98 -22.35 13.35
CA TYR A 282 15.02 -21.34 13.13
C TYR A 282 14.44 -19.91 13.12
N LEU A 283 13.31 -19.70 12.43
CA LEU A 283 12.60 -18.42 12.36
C LEU A 283 12.15 -17.93 13.75
N ASP A 284 11.61 -18.85 14.54
CA ASP A 284 11.15 -18.55 15.89
C ASP A 284 12.31 -18.23 16.83
N ARG A 285 13.37 -19.06 16.85
CA ARG A 285 14.39 -19.03 17.91
C ARG A 285 15.68 -18.31 17.56
N ASN A 286 16.06 -18.30 16.28
CA ASN A 286 17.41 -17.98 15.83
C ASN A 286 17.47 -16.93 14.72
N SER A 287 16.32 -16.35 14.37
CA SER A 287 16.19 -15.32 13.34
C SER A 287 15.70 -14.00 13.93
N SER A 288 16.09 -12.90 13.28
CA SER A 288 15.51 -11.58 13.50
C SER A 288 14.24 -11.34 12.68
N PHE A 289 13.70 -12.34 11.98
CA PHE A 289 12.40 -12.27 11.33
C PHE A 289 11.31 -11.75 12.28
N LEU A 290 10.48 -10.83 11.79
CA LEU A 290 9.43 -10.09 12.51
C LEU A 290 9.91 -9.26 13.71
N THR A 291 11.21 -9.02 13.85
CA THR A 291 11.71 -8.00 14.80
C THR A 291 11.61 -6.62 14.18
N LEU A 292 11.32 -5.62 15.01
CA LEU A 292 11.21 -4.23 14.60
C LEU A 292 12.60 -3.70 14.20
N ARG A 293 12.74 -3.25 12.95
CA ARG A 293 13.96 -2.63 12.41
C ARG A 293 13.97 -1.12 12.63
N SER A 294 12.82 -0.47 12.42
CA SER A 294 12.70 0.98 12.50
C SER A 294 11.59 1.35 13.47
N GLU A 295 11.98 1.92 14.61
CA GLU A 295 11.04 2.33 15.65
C GLU A 295 10.17 3.52 15.21
N ASP A 296 10.72 4.38 14.34
CA ASP A 296 10.02 5.58 13.88
C ASP A 296 9.06 5.30 12.73
N ASN A 297 9.33 4.27 11.90
CA ASN A 297 8.58 4.08 10.65
C ASN A 297 7.07 3.92 10.86
N PRO A 298 6.59 3.14 11.85
CA PRO A 298 5.16 3.07 12.14
C PRO A 298 4.56 4.45 12.46
N SER A 299 5.18 5.24 13.34
CA SER A 299 4.68 6.59 13.66
C SER A 299 4.66 7.52 12.44
N LYS A 300 5.71 7.51 11.62
CA LYS A 300 5.78 8.29 10.36
C LYS A 300 4.71 7.85 9.36
N ALA A 301 4.41 6.55 9.29
CA ALA A 301 3.35 6.03 8.42
C ALA A 301 1.97 6.53 8.87
N LYS A 302 1.72 6.56 10.18
CA LYS A 302 0.49 7.15 10.74
C LYS A 302 0.39 8.64 10.45
N ASP A 303 1.46 9.40 10.61
CA ASP A 303 1.50 10.82 10.27
C ASP A 303 1.18 11.05 8.78
N ASP A 304 1.72 10.22 7.88
CA ASP A 304 1.43 10.27 6.45
C ASP A 304 -0.03 9.94 6.13
N ILE A 305 -0.59 8.90 6.76
CA ILE A 305 -2.01 8.56 6.61
C ILE A 305 -2.89 9.74 7.06
N LEU A 306 -2.63 10.28 8.25
CA LEU A 306 -3.44 11.38 8.80
C LEU A 306 -3.34 12.66 7.98
N THR A 307 -2.15 12.95 7.45
CA THR A 307 -1.94 14.08 6.55
C THR A 307 -2.66 13.85 5.23
N ALA A 308 -2.55 12.66 4.63
CA ALA A 308 -3.26 12.33 3.40
C ALA A 308 -4.78 12.44 3.54
N LEU A 309 -5.35 12.03 4.67
CA LEU A 309 -6.78 12.22 4.97
C LEU A 309 -7.15 13.70 5.02
N GLY A 310 -6.31 14.55 5.63
CA GLY A 310 -6.48 16.01 5.58
C GLY A 310 -6.42 16.57 4.16
N LYS A 311 -5.53 16.04 3.32
CA LYS A 311 -5.42 16.43 1.91
C LYS A 311 -6.63 16.02 1.08
N PHE A 312 -7.21 14.84 1.33
CA PHE A 312 -8.47 14.48 0.70
C PHE A 312 -9.62 15.38 1.16
N GLU A 313 -9.68 15.77 2.44
CA GLU A 313 -10.66 16.76 2.93
C GLU A 313 -10.49 18.10 2.20
N ASP A 314 -9.25 18.59 2.09
CA ASP A 314 -8.93 19.84 1.38
C ASP A 314 -9.32 19.75 -0.11
N ALA A 315 -9.03 18.62 -0.78
CA ALA A 315 -9.41 18.39 -2.18
C ALA A 315 -10.93 18.38 -2.39
N VAL A 316 -11.66 17.62 -1.58
CA VAL A 316 -13.13 17.54 -1.68
C VAL A 316 -13.75 18.90 -1.42
N ALA A 317 -13.27 19.63 -0.42
CA ALA A 317 -13.74 20.97 -0.13
C ALA A 317 -13.47 21.95 -1.27
N PHE A 318 -12.26 21.90 -1.85
CA PHE A 318 -11.87 22.73 -2.99
C PHE A 318 -12.80 22.48 -4.18
N ILE A 319 -12.86 21.23 -4.66
CA ILE A 319 -13.63 20.82 -5.85
C ILE A 319 -15.11 21.16 -5.66
N ARG A 320 -15.72 20.77 -4.52
CA ARG A 320 -17.14 21.07 -4.28
C ARG A 320 -17.44 22.57 -4.27
N SER A 321 -16.48 23.41 -3.90
CA SER A 321 -16.64 24.87 -3.81
C SER A 321 -16.29 25.64 -5.09
N GLU A 322 -15.71 24.99 -6.10
CA GLU A 322 -15.23 25.67 -7.30
C GLU A 322 -16.38 26.28 -8.14
N ASP A 323 -16.18 27.43 -8.76
CA ASP A 323 -17.25 28.16 -9.47
C ASP A 323 -17.00 28.26 -10.99
N ASP A 324 -15.88 27.72 -11.45
CA ASP A 324 -15.41 27.71 -12.83
C ASP A 324 -15.96 26.52 -13.64
N PRO A 325 -15.75 26.51 -14.98
CA PRO A 325 -16.33 25.49 -15.84
C PRO A 325 -15.89 24.07 -15.47
N GLN A 326 -16.85 23.15 -15.39
CA GLN A 326 -16.65 21.77 -14.97
C GLN A 326 -16.25 20.80 -16.09
N GLU A 327 -16.06 21.34 -17.30
CA GLU A 327 -15.88 20.54 -18.52
C GLU A 327 -14.41 20.24 -18.78
N ASP A 328 -13.53 21.15 -18.35
CA ASP A 328 -12.08 21.04 -18.39
C ASP A 328 -11.48 20.47 -17.10
N ASP A 329 -12.20 20.35 -15.99
CA ASP A 329 -11.66 19.76 -14.76
C ASP A 329 -11.24 18.29 -14.94
N LEU A 330 -10.11 17.92 -14.34
CA LEU A 330 -9.70 16.52 -14.26
C LEU A 330 -10.61 15.73 -13.31
N ILE A 331 -10.93 16.31 -12.16
CA ILE A 331 -11.85 15.75 -11.17
C ILE A 331 -13.01 16.72 -11.00
N ALA A 332 -14.10 16.51 -11.73
CA ALA A 332 -15.24 17.42 -11.66
C ALA A 332 -16.15 17.11 -10.45
N LYS A 333 -16.99 18.07 -10.03
CA LYS A 333 -17.99 17.86 -8.95
C LYS A 333 -18.87 16.64 -9.15
N LYS A 334 -19.31 16.40 -10.40
CA LYS A 334 -20.15 15.24 -10.76
C LYS A 334 -19.45 13.90 -10.45
N ASP A 335 -18.12 13.88 -10.45
CA ASP A 335 -17.33 12.69 -10.13
C ASP A 335 -17.35 12.44 -8.62
N LEU A 336 -17.31 13.49 -7.79
CA LEU A 336 -17.52 13.38 -6.35
C LEU A 336 -18.96 12.97 -6.02
N GLU A 337 -19.97 13.57 -6.67
CA GLU A 337 -21.38 13.19 -6.51
C GLU A 337 -21.59 11.71 -6.89
N ALA A 338 -20.98 11.24 -7.98
CA ALA A 338 -21.05 9.84 -8.37
C ALA A 338 -20.36 8.90 -7.37
N LEU A 339 -19.27 9.33 -6.75
CA LEU A 339 -18.60 8.57 -5.69
C LEU A 339 -19.47 8.51 -4.43
N ASP A 340 -20.10 9.60 -4.02
CA ASP A 340 -21.05 9.60 -2.90
C ASP A 340 -22.23 8.66 -3.19
N GLU A 341 -22.79 8.67 -4.41
CA GLU A 341 -23.85 7.74 -4.82
C GLU A 341 -23.39 6.27 -4.82
N GLU A 342 -22.12 6.01 -5.11
CA GLU A 342 -21.53 4.67 -5.07
C GLU A 342 -21.21 4.21 -3.64
N ILE A 343 -21.04 5.15 -2.71
CA ILE A 343 -21.01 4.91 -1.25
C ILE A 343 -22.47 4.73 -0.79
N SER A 344 -23.03 3.56 -1.12
CA SER A 344 -24.39 3.19 -0.74
C SER A 344 -24.34 1.94 0.15
N PRO A 345 -24.20 2.10 1.47
CA PRO A 345 -24.15 0.98 2.38
C PRO A 345 -25.47 0.19 2.32
N ASP A 346 -25.35 -1.14 2.30
CA ASP A 346 -26.46 -2.08 2.27
C ASP A 346 -26.45 -3.00 3.51
N GLU A 347 -27.36 -3.98 3.55
CA GLU A 347 -27.44 -4.93 4.66
C GLU A 347 -26.16 -5.79 4.81
N GLU A 348 -25.42 -6.00 3.71
CA GLU A 348 -24.15 -6.74 3.68
C GLU A 348 -22.93 -5.88 4.07
N THR A 349 -23.10 -4.56 4.16
CA THR A 349 -22.06 -3.64 4.58
C THR A 349 -21.76 -3.85 6.08
N PRO A 350 -20.47 -4.00 6.48
CA PRO A 350 -20.10 -4.15 7.88
C PRO A 350 -20.71 -3.05 8.75
N GLU A 351 -21.18 -3.36 9.96
CA GLU A 351 -21.93 -2.40 10.80
C GLU A 351 -21.16 -1.08 10.97
N PHE A 352 -19.84 -1.17 11.16
CA PHE A 352 -18.99 -0.01 11.34
C PHE A 352 -18.87 0.90 10.11
N LEU A 353 -19.34 0.50 8.92
CA LEU A 353 -19.38 1.31 7.70
C LEU A 353 -20.81 1.69 7.28
N ARG A 354 -21.85 1.22 7.98
CA ARG A 354 -23.25 1.47 7.61
C ARG A 354 -23.68 2.93 7.71
N ASP A 355 -22.95 3.74 8.48
CA ASP A 355 -23.16 5.18 8.65
C ASP A 355 -22.36 6.04 7.65
N VAL A 356 -21.65 5.42 6.71
CA VAL A 356 -20.83 6.10 5.71
C VAL A 356 -21.65 6.31 4.45
N GLU A 357 -22.02 7.56 4.15
CA GLU A 357 -22.81 7.92 2.95
C GLU A 357 -22.04 8.83 1.99
N THR A 358 -20.94 9.43 2.45
CA THR A 358 -20.15 10.39 1.66
C THR A 358 -18.65 10.10 1.74
N ILE A 359 -17.88 10.70 0.83
CA ILE A 359 -16.41 10.68 0.88
C ILE A 359 -15.91 11.24 2.22
N GLU A 360 -16.50 12.32 2.74
CA GLU A 360 -16.12 12.89 4.02
C GLU A 360 -16.41 11.97 5.21
N ASP A 361 -17.53 11.25 5.20
CA ASP A 361 -17.83 10.25 6.23
C ASP A 361 -16.79 9.13 6.20
N LEU A 362 -16.40 8.69 5.01
CA LEU A 362 -15.36 7.67 4.83
C LEU A 362 -14.01 8.16 5.38
N ILE A 363 -13.60 9.38 5.02
CA ILE A 363 -12.35 9.99 5.53
C ILE A 363 -12.39 10.05 7.07
N SER A 364 -13.50 10.53 7.64
CA SER A 364 -13.71 10.59 9.08
C SER A 364 -13.62 9.20 9.72
N LYS A 365 -14.21 8.17 9.10
CA LYS A 365 -14.17 6.80 9.60
C LYS A 365 -12.75 6.23 9.60
N VAL A 366 -12.01 6.41 8.50
CA VAL A 366 -10.63 5.96 8.39
C VAL A 366 -9.73 6.71 9.38
N ARG A 367 -9.98 8.00 9.60
CA ARG A 367 -9.26 8.79 10.62
C ARG A 367 -9.45 8.17 12.00
N LYS A 368 -10.69 7.86 12.40
CA LYS A 368 -10.98 7.21 13.67
C LYS A 368 -10.27 5.87 13.82
N LEU A 369 -10.35 5.02 12.78
CA LEU A 369 -9.72 3.69 12.75
C LEU A 369 -8.22 3.72 13.12
N VAL A 370 -7.49 4.78 12.72
CA VAL A 370 -6.04 4.90 12.96
C VAL A 370 -5.66 5.78 14.16
N THR A 371 -6.63 6.44 14.80
CA THR A 371 -6.38 7.33 15.96
C THR A 371 -6.98 6.87 17.27
N GLU A 372 -8.05 6.09 17.25
CA GLU A 372 -8.79 5.70 18.45
C GLU A 372 -9.30 4.24 18.37
N PRO A 373 -9.62 3.62 19.51
CA PRO A 373 -10.33 2.34 19.52
C PRO A 373 -11.71 2.46 18.86
N ILE A 374 -12.03 1.56 17.94
CA ILE A 374 -13.33 1.47 17.28
C ILE A 374 -14.10 0.22 17.74
N PRO A 375 -15.41 0.32 18.00
CA PRO A 375 -16.24 -0.85 18.24
C PRO A 375 -16.60 -1.53 16.91
N VAL A 376 -16.42 -2.84 16.85
CA VAL A 376 -16.90 -3.73 15.79
C VAL A 376 -17.90 -4.68 16.42
N ARG A 377 -19.11 -4.75 15.87
CA ARG A 377 -20.17 -5.63 16.37
C ARG A 377 -20.45 -6.73 15.37
N GLU A 378 -20.28 -7.96 15.82
CA GLU A 378 -20.54 -9.20 15.08
C GLU A 378 -20.80 -10.32 16.10
N ASP A 379 -21.45 -11.40 15.67
CA ASP A 379 -21.57 -12.66 16.40
C ASP A 379 -20.24 -13.44 16.31
N PHE A 380 -19.29 -13.09 17.19
CA PHE A 380 -17.91 -13.57 17.17
C PHE A 380 -17.77 -15.00 17.69
N ASP A 381 -18.70 -15.45 18.54
CA ASP A 381 -18.70 -16.79 19.11
C ASP A 381 -19.72 -17.76 18.47
N HIS A 382 -20.54 -17.24 17.55
CA HIS A 382 -21.58 -17.97 16.82
C HIS A 382 -22.72 -18.49 17.71
N ASP A 383 -23.04 -17.78 18.80
CA ASP A 383 -24.18 -18.08 19.69
C ASP A 383 -25.50 -17.46 19.23
N GLY A 384 -25.44 -16.54 18.26
CA GLY A 384 -26.58 -15.86 17.66
C GLY A 384 -26.92 -14.49 18.26
N GLU A 385 -26.10 -13.98 19.19
CA GLU A 385 -26.14 -12.60 19.68
C GLU A 385 -24.87 -11.85 19.21
N ASP A 386 -24.98 -10.54 18.94
CA ASP A 386 -23.82 -9.76 18.52
C ASP A 386 -23.00 -9.29 19.74
N GLU A 387 -21.68 -9.48 19.74
CA GLU A 387 -20.76 -8.89 20.72
C GLU A 387 -20.03 -7.67 20.18
N GLU A 388 -19.60 -6.78 21.08
CA GLU A 388 -18.77 -5.63 20.74
C GLU A 388 -17.27 -5.93 20.99
N LEU A 389 -16.48 -5.93 19.92
CA LEU A 389 -15.03 -5.98 19.92
C LEU A 389 -14.45 -4.57 19.72
N LEU A 390 -13.73 -4.06 20.70
CA LEU A 390 -12.92 -2.86 20.56
C LEU A 390 -11.61 -3.20 19.84
N VAL A 391 -11.38 -2.55 18.70
CA VAL A 391 -10.17 -2.66 17.89
C VAL A 391 -9.43 -1.33 17.91
N ASN A 392 -8.19 -1.32 18.39
CA ASN A 392 -7.35 -0.14 18.44
C ASN A 392 -6.10 -0.32 17.57
N LEU A 393 -6.17 0.11 16.30
CA LEU A 393 -4.99 0.04 15.42
C LEU A 393 -3.94 1.11 15.75
N SER A 394 -4.31 2.17 16.47
CA SER A 394 -3.40 3.27 16.80
C SER A 394 -2.17 2.76 17.57
N VAL A 395 -2.35 1.77 18.46
CA VAL A 395 -1.27 1.22 19.29
C VAL A 395 -0.16 0.59 18.46
N TRP A 396 -0.48 0.04 17.28
CA TRP A 396 0.54 -0.53 16.39
C TRP A 396 1.48 0.54 15.84
N PHE A 397 0.95 1.73 15.58
CA PHE A 397 1.72 2.86 15.09
C PHE A 397 2.43 3.62 16.19
N ASP A 398 1.78 3.80 17.34
CA ASP A 398 2.30 4.57 18.47
C ASP A 398 3.30 3.76 19.31
N HIS A 399 3.05 2.46 19.45
CA HIS A 399 3.78 1.53 20.30
C HIS A 399 3.98 0.17 19.61
N PRO A 400 4.65 0.13 18.44
CA PRO A 400 4.84 -1.11 17.67
C PRO A 400 5.53 -2.19 18.51
N PRO A 401 5.02 -3.45 18.52
CA PRO A 401 5.69 -4.53 19.23
C PRO A 401 7.10 -4.74 18.70
N LYS A 402 8.07 -4.90 19.61
CA LYS A 402 9.50 -5.05 19.23
C LYS A 402 9.80 -6.34 18.48
N ASP A 403 9.01 -7.37 18.73
CA ASP A 403 9.07 -8.66 18.05
C ASP A 403 7.64 -9.20 17.95
N LEU A 404 7.12 -9.38 16.74
CA LEU A 404 5.75 -9.89 16.57
C LEU A 404 5.63 -11.35 17.00
N LYS A 405 6.75 -12.09 17.07
CA LYS A 405 6.76 -13.47 17.58
C LYS A 405 6.44 -13.52 19.07
N ALA A 406 6.62 -12.42 19.80
CA ALA A 406 6.24 -12.33 21.22
C ALA A 406 4.71 -12.34 21.43
N LEU A 407 3.92 -12.18 20.36
CA LEU A 407 2.45 -12.28 20.39
C LEU A 407 1.95 -13.70 20.11
N LEU A 408 2.84 -14.61 19.67
CA LEU A 408 2.46 -16.01 19.43
C LEU A 408 2.12 -16.71 20.75
N PRO A 409 1.20 -17.68 20.74
CA PRO A 409 0.95 -18.52 21.90
C PRO A 409 2.23 -19.10 22.49
N TYR A 410 2.25 -19.28 23.81
CA TYR A 410 3.35 -19.99 24.47
C TYR A 410 3.49 -21.39 23.89
N HIS A 411 4.72 -21.74 23.52
CA HIS A 411 5.03 -23.01 22.91
C HIS A 411 6.46 -23.43 23.19
N LYS A 412 6.72 -24.72 22.98
CA LYS A 412 8.02 -25.35 23.05
C LYS A 412 8.22 -26.24 21.84
N TRP A 413 9.36 -26.05 21.19
CA TRP A 413 9.84 -26.96 20.15
C TRP A 413 10.56 -28.17 20.76
N ASN A 414 10.41 -29.33 20.14
CA ASN A 414 11.18 -30.54 20.42
C ASN A 414 11.96 -30.93 19.15
N PRO A 415 13.08 -30.26 18.82
CA PRO A 415 13.82 -30.51 17.58
C PRO A 415 14.35 -31.94 17.43
N GLU A 416 14.49 -32.67 18.53
CA GLU A 416 14.84 -34.09 18.56
C GLU A 416 13.82 -34.99 17.84
N ASN A 417 12.59 -34.50 17.67
CA ASN A 417 11.48 -35.22 17.07
C ASN A 417 11.30 -34.92 15.58
N PHE A 418 11.96 -33.88 15.04
CA PHE A 418 11.86 -33.49 13.64
C PHE A 418 12.17 -34.67 12.72
N GLY A 419 11.18 -35.06 11.89
CA GLY A 419 11.29 -36.26 11.05
C GLY A 419 10.40 -37.42 11.47
N ASN A 420 9.66 -37.29 12.56
CA ASN A 420 8.51 -38.14 12.84
C ASN A 420 7.31 -37.78 11.92
N ASP A 421 6.24 -38.57 11.99
CA ASP A 421 5.02 -38.37 11.19
C ASP A 421 3.95 -37.54 11.93
N ASN A 422 4.29 -36.79 13.00
CA ASN A 422 3.32 -36.09 13.84
C ASN A 422 3.79 -34.68 14.27
N PHE A 423 3.14 -33.64 13.73
CA PHE A 423 3.49 -32.24 14.01
C PHE A 423 3.42 -31.88 15.50
N PHE A 424 2.49 -32.47 16.25
CA PHE A 424 2.29 -32.15 17.67
C PHE A 424 3.39 -32.70 18.58
N ASP A 425 4.18 -33.66 18.09
CA ASP A 425 5.37 -34.12 18.81
C ASP A 425 6.54 -33.12 18.64
N ASP A 426 6.50 -32.31 17.58
CA ASP A 426 7.57 -31.38 17.18
C ASP A 426 7.37 -29.97 17.77
N LEU A 427 6.11 -29.52 17.89
CA LEU A 427 5.72 -28.25 18.50
C LEU A 427 4.59 -28.47 19.52
N VAL A 428 4.85 -28.17 20.78
CA VAL A 428 3.90 -28.34 21.88
C VAL A 428 3.48 -26.97 22.41
N LEU A 429 2.19 -26.69 22.46
CA LEU A 429 1.65 -25.51 23.14
C LEU A 429 1.82 -25.65 24.66
N THR A 430 2.17 -24.55 25.32
CA THR A 430 2.49 -24.55 26.75
C THR A 430 1.76 -23.43 27.48
N ASP A 431 1.80 -23.48 28.81
CA ASP A 431 1.53 -22.30 29.64
C ASP A 431 2.76 -21.36 29.69
N ALA A 432 2.64 -20.26 30.43
CA ALA A 432 3.72 -19.29 30.65
C ALA A 432 4.93 -19.84 31.45
N GLN A 433 4.77 -21.02 32.08
CA GLN A 433 5.83 -21.73 32.80
C GLN A 433 6.45 -22.86 31.95
N LEU A 434 6.09 -22.96 30.67
CA LEU A 434 6.52 -23.99 29.72
C LEU A 434 6.03 -25.40 30.06
N ASN A 435 4.95 -25.53 30.85
CA ASN A 435 4.27 -26.81 31.02
C ASN A 435 3.38 -27.08 29.80
N PRO A 436 3.43 -28.29 29.19
CA PRO A 436 2.54 -28.65 28.09
C PRO A 436 1.07 -28.49 28.47
N LEU A 437 0.29 -27.88 27.57
CA LEU A 437 -1.17 -27.86 27.70
C LEU A 437 -1.72 -29.25 27.33
N GLY A 438 -2.65 -29.74 28.14
CA GLY A 438 -3.25 -31.06 27.99
C GLY A 438 -4.78 -31.04 28.00
N MET A 439 -5.36 -32.23 28.14
CA MET A 439 -6.81 -32.38 28.25
C MET A 439 -7.33 -31.66 29.50
N GLY A 440 -8.24 -30.70 29.31
CA GLY A 440 -8.76 -29.87 30.38
C GLY A 440 -8.10 -28.50 30.49
N ASP A 441 -7.03 -28.23 29.74
CA ASP A 441 -6.42 -26.91 29.60
C ASP A 441 -7.01 -26.13 28.41
N PRO A 442 -6.88 -24.80 28.36
CA PRO A 442 -7.29 -24.01 27.20
C PRO A 442 -6.53 -24.44 25.93
N PRO A 443 -7.09 -24.20 24.72
CA PRO A 443 -6.47 -24.59 23.46
C PRO A 443 -5.12 -23.93 23.22
N PHE A 444 -4.90 -22.74 23.78
CA PHE A 444 -3.63 -22.03 23.78
C PHE A 444 -3.62 -20.99 24.91
N VAL A 445 -2.43 -20.48 25.23
CA VAL A 445 -2.25 -19.35 26.14
C VAL A 445 -1.40 -18.29 25.44
N LEU A 446 -1.97 -17.10 25.26
CA LEU A 446 -1.29 -15.93 24.72
C LEU A 446 -0.43 -15.26 25.80
N PRO A 447 0.78 -14.81 25.47
CA PRO A 447 1.59 -13.96 26.35
C PRO A 447 0.93 -12.62 26.67
N ASP A 448 0.17 -12.09 25.71
CA ASP A 448 -0.59 -10.86 25.82
C ASP A 448 -1.97 -11.03 25.15
N PRO A 449 -3.05 -11.21 25.92
CA PRO A 449 -4.40 -11.38 25.37
C PRO A 449 -4.95 -10.10 24.73
N SER A 450 -4.37 -8.94 25.00
CA SER A 450 -4.71 -7.70 24.30
C SER A 450 -4.05 -7.60 22.92
N PHE A 451 -3.18 -8.56 22.58
CA PHE A 451 -2.43 -8.64 21.33
C PHE A 451 -1.65 -7.35 21.02
N GLY A 452 -0.82 -6.90 21.98
CA GLY A 452 -0.09 -5.65 21.87
C GLY A 452 -0.95 -4.40 22.04
N GLY A 453 -2.13 -4.53 22.67
CA GLY A 453 -3.10 -3.45 22.85
C GLY A 453 -4.08 -3.26 21.70
N ILE A 454 -4.02 -4.08 20.63
CA ILE A 454 -4.98 -4.02 19.51
C ILE A 454 -6.39 -4.34 20.00
N PHE A 455 -6.52 -5.24 20.97
CA PHE A 455 -7.78 -5.59 21.62
C PHE A 455 -7.75 -5.13 23.08
N PRO A 456 -7.90 -3.81 23.35
CA PRO A 456 -7.62 -3.22 24.66
C PRO A 456 -8.57 -3.71 25.76
N GLN A 457 -9.68 -4.36 25.42
CA GLN A 457 -10.65 -4.89 26.37
C GLN A 457 -10.21 -6.18 27.07
N PHE A 458 -9.28 -6.95 26.47
CA PHE A 458 -8.87 -8.23 27.03
C PHE A 458 -7.71 -8.06 28.00
N THR A 459 -7.94 -8.43 29.26
CA THR A 459 -6.93 -8.39 30.33
C THR A 459 -6.48 -9.79 30.75
N SER A 460 -7.17 -10.83 30.29
CA SER A 460 -6.82 -12.24 30.55
C SER A 460 -7.09 -13.14 29.35
N ASN A 461 -6.43 -14.30 29.31
CA ASN A 461 -6.72 -15.34 28.31
C ASN A 461 -8.14 -15.91 28.45
N GLU A 462 -8.69 -15.95 29.66
CA GLU A 462 -10.06 -16.41 29.90
C GLU A 462 -11.08 -15.49 29.21
N GLU A 463 -10.90 -14.17 29.36
CA GLU A 463 -11.73 -13.17 28.68
C GLU A 463 -11.62 -13.29 27.15
N PHE A 464 -10.39 -13.38 26.62
CA PHE A 464 -10.17 -13.52 25.18
C PHE A 464 -10.84 -14.78 24.62
N LEU A 465 -10.57 -15.94 25.24
CA LEU A 465 -11.10 -17.21 24.75
C LEU A 465 -12.62 -17.27 24.86
N SER A 466 -13.19 -16.81 25.98
CA SER A 466 -14.63 -16.79 26.18
C SER A 466 -15.34 -15.87 25.17
N PHE A 467 -14.73 -14.74 24.80
CA PHE A 467 -15.31 -13.80 23.83
C PHE A 467 -15.44 -14.40 22.43
N PHE A 468 -14.50 -15.27 22.02
CA PHE A 468 -14.53 -15.91 20.70
C PHE A 468 -15.14 -17.32 20.72
N GLY A 469 -15.88 -17.69 21.77
CA GLY A 469 -16.49 -19.02 21.89
C GLY A 469 -15.48 -20.16 21.98
N LEU A 470 -14.21 -19.85 22.27
CA LEU A 470 -13.16 -20.85 22.34
C LEU A 470 -13.25 -21.56 23.69
N PRO A 471 -13.18 -22.91 23.70
CA PRO A 471 -13.40 -23.66 24.93
C PRO A 471 -12.30 -23.36 25.95
N LEU A 472 -12.67 -22.91 27.15
CA LEU A 472 -11.72 -22.70 28.28
C LEU A 472 -11.03 -24.00 28.73
N THR A 473 -11.62 -25.14 28.34
CA THR A 473 -11.06 -26.48 28.51
C THR A 473 -11.21 -27.23 27.18
N SER A 474 -10.11 -27.52 26.50
CA SER A 474 -10.12 -28.19 25.20
C SER A 474 -10.71 -29.61 25.27
N GLY A 475 -11.48 -29.96 24.23
CA GLY A 475 -11.82 -31.35 23.87
C GLY A 475 -10.62 -32.05 23.18
N PRO A 476 -10.80 -33.19 22.49
CA PRO A 476 -9.66 -33.92 21.89
C PRO A 476 -8.82 -33.01 20.98
N LEU A 477 -7.51 -33.29 20.95
CA LEU A 477 -6.49 -32.49 20.24
C LEU A 477 -6.95 -32.09 18.83
N PRO A 478 -6.64 -30.86 18.37
CA PRO A 478 -6.92 -30.43 17.00
C PRO A 478 -6.31 -31.39 15.98
N VAL A 479 -6.88 -31.42 14.77
CA VAL A 479 -6.38 -32.26 13.68
C VAL A 479 -4.94 -31.87 13.35
N ASP A 480 -4.05 -32.85 13.22
CA ASP A 480 -2.66 -32.61 12.83
C ASP A 480 -2.63 -31.88 11.48
N PRO A 481 -2.10 -30.64 11.40
CA PRO A 481 -2.05 -29.87 10.15
C PRO A 481 -1.16 -30.55 9.09
N LEU A 482 -0.32 -31.50 9.50
CA LEU A 482 0.50 -32.35 8.65
C LEU A 482 -0.06 -33.78 8.52
N ASN A 483 -1.32 -34.04 8.89
CA ASN A 483 -1.89 -35.39 8.84
C ASN A 483 -1.85 -35.99 7.42
N ARG A 484 -0.79 -36.77 7.14
CA ARG A 484 -0.54 -37.44 5.86
C ARG A 484 -1.44 -38.65 5.60
N SER A 485 -2.27 -39.06 6.58
CA SER A 485 -2.99 -40.33 6.54
C SER A 485 -4.46 -40.22 6.10
N GLY A 486 -5.05 -39.01 6.10
CA GLY A 486 -6.47 -38.83 5.80
C GLY A 486 -7.43 -39.46 6.82
N GLU A 487 -6.92 -40.05 7.91
CA GLU A 487 -7.74 -40.55 9.00
C GLU A 487 -8.00 -39.40 9.98
N GLY A 488 -9.26 -38.99 10.10
CA GLY A 488 -9.71 -38.02 11.09
C GLY A 488 -9.43 -38.49 12.53
N PRO A 489 -9.62 -37.60 13.53
CA PRO A 489 -9.27 -37.91 14.91
C PRO A 489 -9.98 -39.19 15.37
N PRO A 490 -9.31 -40.08 16.12
CA PRO A 490 -9.91 -41.32 16.58
C PRO A 490 -11.11 -40.98 17.47
N LEU A 491 -12.30 -41.25 16.97
CA LEU A 491 -13.53 -41.23 17.77
C LEU A 491 -13.35 -42.26 18.90
N LEU A 492 -13.26 -41.79 20.14
CA LEU A 492 -13.36 -42.62 21.33
C LEU A 492 -14.74 -43.28 21.35
N SER A 493 -14.84 -44.48 20.77
CA SER A 493 -16.05 -45.30 20.92
C SER A 493 -16.09 -45.85 22.34
N SER A 494 -16.95 -45.25 23.15
CA SER A 494 -17.45 -45.86 24.37
C SER A 494 -18.50 -46.92 24.00
N ALA A 495 -18.18 -48.20 24.17
CA ALA A 495 -19.18 -49.25 24.37
C ALA A 495 -18.52 -50.50 24.98
N GLY A 496 -18.95 -50.83 26.21
CA GLY A 496 -18.41 -51.94 26.98
C GLY A 496 -18.93 -53.33 26.58
N ARG A 497 -18.27 -54.32 27.18
CA ARG A 497 -18.75 -55.65 27.62
C ARG A 497 -19.70 -56.44 26.71
N THR A 498 -19.21 -57.59 26.26
CA THR A 498 -19.67 -58.99 26.51
C THR A 498 -19.11 -59.84 25.36
N LYS A 499 -18.48 -61.01 25.52
CA LYS A 499 -18.33 -62.03 26.57
C LYS A 499 -16.87 -62.44 26.70
#